data_AF-A0A538M6Q2-F1
#
_entry.id   AF-A0A538M6Q2-F1
#
_cell.length_a   1.000
_cell.length_b   1.000
_cell.length_c   1.000
_cell.angle_alpha   90.00
_cell.angle_beta   90.00
_cell.angle_gamma   90.00
#
_symmetry.space_group_name_H-M   'P 1'
#
loop_
_entity.id
_entity.type
_entity.pdbx_description
1 polymer ?
#
loop_
_entity_poly.entity_id
_entity_poly.type
_entity_poly.pdbx_seq_one_letter_code
_entity_poly.pdbx_strand_id
1 'polypeptide(L)'
;METVENLIDRAGAGRSGDRRRPEVTAPVPYAGSDTDVMKLIVGTLIISIAVGYLAGGRLSNLANLQIRWAPLAIIGFVMQLINPPGHWPLAMLFGSFVLLSVFAFVNRHVLGFWLILIGVGLNFAVIGLNSGMPVSSQALAASGQENTIGQLTDNADSYVKHHLATGDDRALFLGDVIALPPPIGQAISVGDIFTYSGVVVVIVGGMRRRTKTQPAATPEVQGV
;
A
#
# COMPACT_ATOMS: atom_id res chain seq x y z
N MET A 1 38.95 63.39 -28.59
CA MET A 1 38.87 62.31 -29.61
C MET A 1 40.14 61.48 -29.50
N GLU A 2 40.25 60.70 -28.42
CA GLU A 2 41.20 59.61 -28.30
C GLU A 2 40.41 58.47 -27.63
N THR A 3 39.88 57.65 -28.54
CA THR A 3 38.78 56.71 -28.45
C THR A 3 39.20 55.51 -27.59
N VAL A 4 38.50 55.15 -26.51
CA VAL A 4 37.48 54.06 -26.38
C VAL A 4 37.85 52.69 -27.00
N GLU A 5 38.98 52.55 -27.70
CA GLU A 5 39.35 51.39 -28.50
C GLU A 5 40.30 50.40 -27.81
N ASN A 6 40.75 50.73 -26.58
CA ASN A 6 41.63 49.85 -25.79
C ASN A 6 40.90 48.97 -24.76
N LEU A 7 39.56 48.94 -24.76
CA LEU A 7 38.78 48.11 -23.84
C LEU A 7 38.12 46.89 -24.48
N ILE A 8 38.25 46.70 -25.80
CA ILE A 8 37.61 45.59 -26.53
C ILE A 8 38.60 44.44 -26.84
N ASP A 9 39.91 44.66 -26.76
CA ASP A 9 40.91 43.68 -27.24
C ASP A 9 41.53 42.76 -26.17
N ARG A 10 40.93 42.70 -24.98
CA ARG A 10 41.26 41.68 -23.95
C ARG A 10 40.11 40.71 -23.67
N ALA A 11 39.15 40.64 -24.58
CA ALA A 11 38.05 39.67 -24.56
C ALA A 11 38.46 38.24 -25.03
N GLY A 12 39.75 37.99 -25.31
CA GLY A 12 40.22 36.77 -26.00
C GLY A 12 41.18 35.86 -25.24
N ALA A 13 41.24 35.88 -23.90
CA ALA A 13 42.23 35.08 -23.15
C ALA A 13 41.59 34.19 -22.07
N GLY A 14 41.30 32.95 -22.47
CA GLY A 14 41.42 31.72 -21.68
C GLY A 14 41.14 31.80 -20.18
N ARG A 15 39.88 31.60 -19.79
CA ARG A 15 39.56 30.92 -18.53
C ARG A 15 38.61 29.78 -18.83
N SER A 16 39.21 28.61 -19.05
CA SER A 16 38.58 27.30 -18.99
C SER A 16 38.05 27.11 -17.57
N GLY A 17 36.90 27.71 -17.28
CA GLY A 17 36.16 27.45 -16.06
C GLY A 17 35.70 26.00 -16.09
N ASP A 18 36.27 25.21 -15.19
CA ASP A 18 35.80 23.90 -14.75
C ASP A 18 34.32 24.01 -14.36
N ARG A 19 33.42 23.95 -15.37
CA ARG A 19 32.01 23.65 -15.15
C ARG A 19 31.96 22.18 -14.82
N ARG A 20 32.24 21.86 -13.56
CA ARG A 20 31.80 20.60 -12.98
C ARG A 20 30.32 20.52 -13.26
N ARG A 21 29.96 19.64 -14.19
CA ARG A 21 28.59 19.18 -14.35
C ARG A 21 28.11 18.80 -12.95
N PRO A 22 26.89 19.17 -12.51
CA PRO A 22 26.36 18.59 -11.30
C PRO A 22 26.52 17.08 -11.46
N GLU A 23 27.32 16.51 -10.56
CA GLU A 23 27.50 15.08 -10.45
C GLU A 23 26.09 14.52 -10.40
N VAL A 24 25.72 13.74 -11.42
CA VAL A 24 24.46 12.99 -11.41
C VAL A 24 24.65 12.01 -10.26
N THR A 25 24.32 12.47 -9.06
CA THR A 25 24.24 11.63 -7.87
C THR A 25 23.39 10.46 -8.29
N ALA A 26 23.99 9.27 -8.25
CA ALA A 26 23.31 8.03 -8.54
C ALA A 26 21.93 8.03 -7.84
N PRO A 27 20.88 7.47 -8.47
CA PRO A 27 19.56 7.42 -7.85
C PRO A 27 19.73 6.83 -6.46
N VAL A 28 19.46 7.64 -5.43
CA VAL A 28 19.58 7.20 -4.04
C VAL A 28 18.61 6.02 -3.90
N PRO A 29 19.08 4.81 -3.55
CA PRO A 29 18.22 3.66 -3.45
C PRO A 29 17.08 3.93 -2.47
N TYR A 30 15.87 3.76 -2.95
CA TYR A 30 14.61 3.90 -2.23
C TYR A 30 14.64 3.14 -0.90
N ALA A 31 14.49 3.87 0.21
CA ALA A 31 14.60 3.32 1.56
C ALA A 31 13.47 3.80 2.51
N GLY A 32 12.35 4.31 2.00
CA GLY A 32 11.31 4.90 2.84
C GLY A 32 9.94 4.93 2.19
N SER A 33 9.29 3.77 2.06
CA SER A 33 7.83 3.64 2.17
C SER A 33 7.43 2.17 2.37
N ASP A 34 8.18 1.22 1.79
CA ASP A 34 7.87 -0.22 1.90
C ASP A 34 8.07 -0.77 3.32
N THR A 35 9.05 -0.25 4.07
CA THR A 35 9.37 -0.77 5.42
C THR A 35 8.29 -0.43 6.43
N ASP A 36 7.68 0.76 6.36
CA ASP A 36 6.66 1.18 7.30
C ASP A 36 5.32 0.50 7.02
N VAL A 37 4.97 0.35 5.74
CA VAL A 37 3.83 -0.49 5.30
C VAL A 37 4.01 -1.93 5.79
N MET A 38 5.22 -2.48 5.70
CA MET A 38 5.52 -3.82 6.23
C MET A 38 5.31 -3.89 7.74
N LYS A 39 5.68 -2.86 8.52
CA LYS A 39 5.44 -2.83 9.98
C LYS A 39 3.96 -2.90 10.31
N LEU A 40 3.10 -2.14 9.62
CA LEU A 40 1.67 -2.13 9.90
C LEU A 40 1.01 -3.46 9.54
N ILE A 41 1.34 -4.02 8.37
CA ILE A 41 0.83 -5.33 7.94
C ILE A 41 1.26 -6.41 8.94
N VAL A 42 2.55 -6.51 9.22
CA VAL A 42 3.10 -7.52 10.14
C VAL A 42 2.53 -7.34 11.55
N GLY A 43 2.48 -6.10 12.05
CA GLY A 43 1.88 -5.78 13.35
C GLY A 43 0.42 -6.20 13.43
N THR A 44 -0.38 -5.90 12.40
CA THR A 44 -1.78 -6.31 12.32
C THR A 44 -1.92 -7.83 12.34
N LEU A 45 -1.10 -8.55 11.57
CA LEU A 45 -1.11 -10.02 11.55
C LEU A 45 -0.76 -10.62 12.92
N ILE A 46 0.31 -10.13 13.56
CA ILE A 46 0.74 -10.60 14.89
C ILE A 46 -0.37 -10.36 15.92
N ILE A 47 -0.92 -9.15 15.98
CA ILE A 47 -1.99 -8.80 16.92
C ILE A 47 -3.22 -9.67 16.66
N SER A 48 -3.62 -9.83 15.40
CA SER A 48 -4.79 -10.65 15.03
C SER A 48 -4.63 -12.10 15.46
N ILE A 49 -3.43 -12.68 15.26
CA ILE A 49 -3.13 -14.06 15.67
C ILE A 49 -3.11 -14.17 17.20
N ALA A 50 -2.48 -13.22 17.89
CA ALA A 50 -2.44 -13.18 19.36
C ALA A 50 -3.86 -13.10 19.95
N VAL A 51 -4.68 -12.18 19.46
CA VAL A 51 -6.10 -12.06 19.84
C VAL A 51 -6.86 -13.34 19.51
N GLY A 52 -6.60 -13.95 18.35
CA GLY A 52 -7.19 -15.23 17.96
C GLY A 52 -6.90 -16.35 18.95
N TYR A 53 -5.65 -16.45 19.43
CA TYR A 53 -5.28 -17.41 20.48
C TYR A 53 -5.91 -17.08 21.84
N LEU A 54 -5.88 -15.81 22.25
CA LEU A 54 -6.52 -15.36 23.50
C LEU A 54 -8.03 -15.61 23.49
N ALA A 55 -8.67 -15.55 22.32
CA ALA A 55 -10.07 -15.89 22.13
C ALA A 55 -10.35 -17.41 22.01
N GLY A 56 -9.36 -18.26 22.32
CA GLY A 56 -9.48 -19.73 22.33
C GLY A 56 -9.44 -20.37 20.94
N GLY A 57 -9.01 -19.64 19.92
CA GLY A 57 -8.86 -20.13 18.55
C GLY A 57 -7.57 -20.92 18.34
N ARG A 58 -7.46 -21.57 17.19
CA ARG A 58 -6.25 -22.27 16.73
C ARG A 58 -5.91 -21.83 15.32
N LEU A 59 -4.63 -21.59 15.05
CA LEU A 59 -4.17 -21.16 13.73
C LEU A 59 -4.46 -22.23 12.65
N SER A 60 -4.41 -23.51 13.02
CA SER A 60 -4.77 -24.63 12.15
C SER A 60 -6.20 -24.55 11.59
N ASN A 61 -7.11 -23.83 12.27
CA ASN A 61 -8.49 -23.68 11.81
C ASN A 61 -8.60 -22.73 10.59
N LEU A 62 -7.61 -21.85 10.37
CA LEU A 62 -7.58 -21.00 9.18
C LEU A 62 -7.42 -21.81 7.90
N ALA A 63 -6.72 -22.95 7.94
CA ALA A 63 -6.59 -23.85 6.79
C ALA A 63 -7.94 -24.47 6.36
N ASN A 64 -8.94 -24.46 7.26
CA ASN A 64 -10.28 -24.95 6.97
C ASN A 64 -11.21 -23.86 6.41
N LEU A 65 -10.73 -22.61 6.27
CA LEU A 65 -11.49 -21.57 5.58
C LEU A 65 -11.58 -21.92 4.09
N GLN A 66 -12.81 -21.96 3.57
CA GLN A 66 -13.07 -22.18 2.15
C GLN A 66 -12.78 -20.91 1.34
N ILE A 67 -11.52 -20.48 1.31
CA ILE A 67 -11.09 -19.35 0.49
C ILE A 67 -11.05 -19.79 -0.97
N ARG A 68 -11.85 -19.15 -1.80
CA ARG A 68 -11.93 -19.39 -3.23
C ARG A 68 -11.03 -18.41 -3.97
N TRP A 69 -10.38 -18.90 -5.02
CA TRP A 69 -9.61 -18.06 -5.96
C TRP A 69 -8.46 -17.28 -5.30
N ALA A 70 -7.78 -17.89 -4.31
CA ALA A 70 -6.58 -17.32 -3.69
C ALA A 70 -5.51 -16.83 -4.70
N PRO A 71 -5.30 -17.47 -5.88
CA PRO A 71 -4.39 -16.93 -6.89
C PRO A 71 -4.70 -15.50 -7.35
N LEU A 72 -5.97 -15.05 -7.36
CA LEU A 72 -6.30 -13.66 -7.72
C LEU A 72 -5.72 -12.67 -6.72
N ALA A 73 -5.75 -12.99 -5.43
CA ALA A 73 -5.16 -12.14 -4.39
C ALA A 73 -3.65 -12.04 -4.57
N ILE A 74 -3.00 -13.17 -4.84
CA ILE A 74 -1.54 -13.23 -5.07
C ILE A 74 -1.16 -12.43 -6.31
N ILE A 75 -1.85 -12.62 -7.44
CA ILE A 75 -1.56 -11.91 -8.69
C ILE A 75 -1.82 -10.40 -8.50
N GLY A 76 -2.94 -10.02 -7.90
CA GLY A 76 -3.25 -8.62 -7.63
C GLY A 76 -2.18 -7.97 -6.74
N PHE A 77 -1.77 -8.64 -5.66
CA PHE A 77 -0.71 -8.16 -4.78
C PHE A 77 0.64 -8.04 -5.51
N VAL A 78 1.04 -9.06 -6.29
CA VAL A 78 2.28 -9.01 -7.08
C VAL A 78 2.26 -7.88 -8.10
N MET A 79 1.11 -7.63 -8.75
CA MET A 79 0.95 -6.48 -9.64
C MET A 79 1.17 -5.15 -8.92
N GLN A 80 0.84 -5.06 -7.63
CA GLN A 80 1.15 -3.90 -6.82
C GLN A 80 2.62 -3.82 -6.44
N LEU A 81 3.38 -4.92 -6.39
CA LEU A 81 4.81 -4.87 -6.08
C LEU A 81 5.66 -4.48 -7.30
N ILE A 82 5.18 -4.77 -8.51
CA ILE A 82 5.90 -4.46 -9.74
C ILE A 82 5.65 -3.00 -10.13
N ASN A 83 6.71 -2.21 -10.30
CA ASN A 83 6.63 -0.87 -10.90
C ASN A 83 7.18 -0.92 -12.34
N PRO A 84 6.33 -1.18 -13.36
CA PRO A 84 6.81 -1.26 -14.73
C PRO A 84 7.26 0.13 -15.23
N PRO A 85 8.30 0.23 -16.07
CA PRO A 85 8.67 1.49 -16.69
C PRO A 85 7.58 1.96 -17.67
N GLY A 86 7.33 3.28 -17.72
CA GLY A 86 6.43 3.92 -18.69
C GLY A 86 4.99 4.07 -18.21
N HIS A 87 4.02 3.96 -19.13
CA HIS A 87 2.58 4.27 -18.93
C HIS A 87 1.73 3.08 -18.44
N TRP A 88 2.33 1.94 -18.15
CA TRP A 88 1.66 0.75 -17.59
C TRP A 88 1.34 0.78 -16.08
N PRO A 89 1.96 1.60 -15.21
CA PRO A 89 1.75 1.51 -13.76
C PRO A 89 0.29 1.74 -13.36
N LEU A 90 -0.41 2.68 -14.00
CA LEU A 90 -1.80 2.97 -13.67
C LEU A 90 -2.72 1.81 -14.07
N ALA A 91 -2.58 1.27 -15.29
CA ALA A 91 -3.36 0.12 -15.74
C ALA A 91 -3.13 -1.12 -14.85
N MET A 92 -1.88 -1.37 -14.43
CA MET A 92 -1.56 -2.44 -13.48
C MET A 92 -2.14 -2.17 -12.09
N LEU A 93 -2.13 -0.92 -11.61
CA LEU A 93 -2.75 -0.53 -10.36
C LEU A 93 -4.25 -0.80 -10.39
N PHE A 94 -4.96 -0.31 -11.40
CA PHE A 94 -6.40 -0.57 -11.57
C PHE A 94 -6.68 -2.07 -11.70
N GLY A 95 -5.90 -2.78 -12.52
CA GLY A 95 -6.00 -4.23 -12.65
C GLY A 95 -5.87 -4.92 -11.29
N SER A 96 -4.89 -4.55 -10.48
CA SER A 96 -4.70 -5.13 -9.14
C SER A 96 -5.91 -4.93 -8.24
N PHE A 97 -6.48 -3.72 -8.21
CA PHE A 97 -7.66 -3.42 -7.40
C PHE A 97 -8.89 -4.17 -7.89
N VAL A 98 -9.05 -4.35 -9.21
CA VAL A 98 -10.12 -5.20 -9.77
C VAL A 98 -9.94 -6.65 -9.31
N LEU A 99 -8.73 -7.22 -9.41
CA LEU A 99 -8.46 -8.58 -8.97
C LEU A 99 -8.74 -8.76 -7.46
N LEU A 100 -8.27 -7.82 -6.63
CA LEU A 100 -8.49 -7.86 -5.18
C LEU A 100 -9.97 -7.68 -4.83
N SER A 101 -10.69 -6.81 -5.52
CA SER A 101 -12.13 -6.60 -5.33
C SER A 101 -12.93 -7.84 -5.71
N VAL A 102 -12.62 -8.47 -6.86
CA VAL A 102 -13.26 -9.72 -7.28
C VAL A 102 -12.97 -10.83 -6.27
N PHE A 103 -11.71 -10.96 -5.84
CA PHE A 103 -11.33 -11.92 -4.80
C PHE A 103 -12.13 -11.71 -3.51
N ALA A 104 -12.19 -10.46 -3.01
CA ALA A 104 -12.91 -10.14 -1.80
C ALA A 104 -14.42 -10.40 -1.94
N PHE A 105 -14.99 -10.05 -3.09
CA PHE A 105 -16.40 -10.29 -3.41
C PHE A 105 -16.75 -11.78 -3.49
N VAL A 106 -15.94 -12.61 -4.13
CA VAL A 106 -16.19 -14.06 -4.18
C VAL A 106 -16.14 -14.69 -2.77
N ASN A 107 -15.30 -14.14 -1.90
CA ASN A 107 -15.11 -14.62 -0.53
C ASN A 107 -15.98 -13.93 0.52
N ARG A 108 -16.91 -13.07 0.12
CA ARG A 108 -17.82 -12.33 1.03
C ARG A 108 -18.67 -13.20 1.96
N HIS A 109 -18.84 -14.48 1.64
CA HIS A 109 -19.49 -15.47 2.51
C HIS A 109 -18.66 -15.80 3.78
N VAL A 110 -17.36 -15.50 3.77
CA VAL A 110 -16.48 -15.60 4.93
C VAL A 110 -16.54 -14.29 5.72
N LEU A 111 -16.72 -14.41 7.04
CA LEU A 111 -16.81 -13.25 7.94
C LEU A 111 -15.53 -12.40 7.83
N GLY A 112 -15.68 -11.08 7.69
CA GLY A 112 -14.59 -10.11 7.55
C GLY A 112 -14.29 -9.71 6.10
N PHE A 113 -14.56 -10.56 5.11
CA PHE A 113 -14.31 -10.22 3.70
C PHE A 113 -15.18 -9.08 3.17
N TRP A 114 -16.37 -8.86 3.72
CA TRP A 114 -17.18 -7.68 3.38
C TRP A 114 -16.51 -6.37 3.81
N LEU A 115 -15.81 -6.33 4.94
CA LEU A 115 -15.05 -5.15 5.37
C LEU A 115 -13.85 -4.92 4.46
N ILE A 116 -13.14 -5.99 4.08
CA ILE A 116 -12.05 -5.93 3.09
C ILE A 116 -12.58 -5.37 1.77
N LEU A 117 -13.72 -5.86 1.28
CA LEU A 117 -14.32 -5.40 0.04
C LEU A 117 -14.68 -3.91 0.10
N ILE A 118 -15.24 -3.43 1.21
CA ILE A 118 -15.54 -2.01 1.41
C ILE A 118 -14.23 -1.20 1.39
N GLY A 119 -13.22 -1.64 2.14
CA GLY A 119 -11.94 -0.92 2.22
C GLY A 119 -11.22 -0.82 0.88
N VAL A 120 -11.07 -1.95 0.18
CA VAL A 120 -10.49 -2.00 -1.17
C VAL A 120 -11.32 -1.17 -2.16
N GLY A 121 -12.66 -1.21 -2.06
CA GLY A 121 -13.56 -0.43 -2.91
C GLY A 121 -13.45 1.08 -2.69
N LEU A 122 -13.30 1.53 -1.43
CA LEU A 122 -13.07 2.94 -1.11
C LEU A 122 -11.75 3.42 -1.71
N ASN A 123 -10.65 2.69 -1.48
CA ASN A 123 -9.35 3.05 -2.02
C ASN A 123 -9.36 3.05 -3.56
N PHE A 124 -10.02 2.06 -4.16
CA PHE A 124 -10.17 2.00 -5.61
C PHE A 124 -10.95 3.19 -6.17
N ALA A 125 -12.01 3.64 -5.48
CA ALA A 125 -12.76 4.81 -5.90
C ALA A 125 -11.93 6.10 -5.83
N VAL A 126 -11.15 6.28 -4.76
CA VAL A 126 -10.24 7.45 -4.61
C VAL A 126 -9.18 7.46 -5.70
N ILE A 127 -8.51 6.32 -5.92
CA ILE A 127 -7.52 6.18 -6.99
C ILE A 127 -8.16 6.39 -8.36
N GLY A 128 -9.38 5.90 -8.56
CA GLY A 128 -10.18 6.10 -9.77
C GLY A 128 -10.42 7.57 -10.10
N LEU A 129 -10.71 8.38 -9.08
CA LEU A 129 -11.03 9.80 -9.23
C LEU A 129 -9.79 10.68 -9.43
N ASN A 130 -8.65 10.26 -8.87
CA ASN A 130 -7.45 11.10 -8.75
C ASN A 130 -6.24 10.56 -9.53
N SER A 131 -6.37 9.40 -10.19
CA SER A 131 -5.27 8.72 -10.89
C SER A 131 -4.07 8.37 -10.00
N GLY A 132 -4.33 8.17 -8.70
CA GLY A 132 -3.35 7.93 -7.65
C GLY A 132 -4.00 8.13 -6.28
N MET A 133 -3.31 7.73 -5.21
CA MET A 133 -3.78 7.97 -3.85
C MET A 133 -3.27 9.34 -3.36
N PRO A 134 -4.15 10.32 -3.09
CA PRO A 134 -3.74 11.59 -2.53
C PRO A 134 -3.34 11.42 -1.06
N VAL A 135 -2.16 11.93 -0.71
CA VAL A 135 -1.55 11.80 0.62
C VAL A 135 -1.43 13.18 1.28
N SER A 136 -1.92 13.31 2.50
CA SER A 136 -1.80 14.55 3.27
C SER A 136 -0.36 14.77 3.73
N SER A 137 0.20 15.94 3.40
CA SER A 137 1.51 16.36 3.92
C SER A 137 1.53 16.47 5.45
N GLN A 138 0.40 16.89 6.05
CA GLN A 138 0.23 16.92 7.50
C GLN A 138 0.25 15.51 8.10
N ALA A 139 -0.41 14.54 7.45
CA ALA A 139 -0.40 13.15 7.90
C ALA A 139 0.99 12.51 7.78
N LEU A 140 1.74 12.83 6.71
CA LEU A 140 3.14 12.41 6.56
C LEU A 140 4.01 13.00 7.66
N ALA A 141 3.92 14.30 7.93
CA ALA A 141 4.68 14.94 9.01
C ALA A 141 4.33 14.34 10.38
N ALA A 142 3.04 14.20 10.70
CA ALA A 142 2.59 13.65 11.98
C ALA A 142 2.92 12.15 12.16
N SER A 143 3.13 11.41 11.06
CA SER A 143 3.59 10.02 11.09
C SER A 143 5.12 9.88 11.09
N GLY A 144 5.88 10.98 11.06
CA GLY A 144 7.34 10.96 11.01
C GLY A 144 7.93 10.61 9.64
N GLN A 145 7.13 10.74 8.57
CA GLN A 145 7.50 10.48 7.19
C GLN A 145 7.83 11.76 6.41
N GLU A 146 8.47 12.74 7.06
CA GLU A 146 8.80 14.04 6.45
C GLU A 146 9.67 13.89 5.20
N ASN A 147 10.58 12.92 5.19
CA ASN A 147 11.43 12.59 4.03
C ASN A 147 10.63 12.14 2.80
N THR A 148 9.42 11.60 2.99
CA THR A 148 8.54 11.16 1.91
C THR A 148 7.91 12.36 1.19
N ILE A 149 7.75 13.50 1.87
CA ILE A 149 7.21 14.74 1.26
C ILE A 149 8.12 15.21 0.12
N GLY A 150 9.44 15.26 0.35
CA GLY A 150 10.42 15.62 -0.68
C GLY A 150 10.40 14.65 -1.85
N GLN A 151 10.32 13.34 -1.58
CA GLN A 151 10.32 12.31 -2.63
C GLN A 151 9.10 12.40 -3.56
N LEU A 152 7.91 12.63 -2.99
CA LEU A 152 6.68 12.79 -3.76
C LEU A 152 6.65 14.11 -4.55
N THR A 153 7.39 15.12 -4.09
CA THR A 153 7.54 16.39 -4.81
C THR A 153 8.51 16.26 -5.99
N ASP A 154 9.66 15.61 -5.77
CA ASP A 154 10.76 15.56 -6.74
C ASP A 154 10.60 14.47 -7.81
N ASN A 155 9.76 13.46 -7.57
CA ASN A 155 9.59 12.30 -8.45
C ASN A 155 8.11 12.02 -8.76
N ALA A 156 7.32 13.07 -8.97
CA ALA A 156 5.87 12.97 -9.21
C ALA A 156 5.51 11.95 -10.31
N ASP A 157 6.33 11.84 -11.37
CA ASP A 157 6.09 10.92 -12.49
C ASP A 157 6.42 9.45 -12.18
N SER A 158 7.19 9.18 -11.11
CA SER A 158 7.63 7.81 -10.77
C SER A 158 6.72 7.11 -9.75
N TYR A 159 5.91 7.88 -9.02
CA TYR A 159 5.05 7.37 -7.93
C TYR A 159 3.57 7.40 -8.31
N VAL A 160 3.20 6.66 -9.35
CA VAL A 160 1.80 6.58 -9.84
C VAL A 160 0.80 6.10 -8.77
N LYS A 161 1.27 5.50 -7.67
CA LYS A 161 0.41 5.01 -6.59
C LYS A 161 0.02 6.07 -5.56
N HIS A 162 0.90 7.04 -5.28
CA HIS A 162 0.70 8.04 -4.24
C HIS A 162 1.24 9.39 -4.70
N HIS A 163 0.49 10.46 -4.48
CA HIS A 163 0.94 11.83 -4.73
C HIS A 163 0.52 12.73 -3.57
N LEU A 164 1.20 13.86 -3.39
CA LEU A 164 0.78 14.84 -2.38
C LEU A 164 -0.58 15.41 -2.74
N ALA A 165 -1.49 15.44 -1.77
CA ALA A 165 -2.83 15.98 -1.94
C ALA A 165 -2.79 17.43 -2.46
N THR A 166 -3.52 17.69 -3.54
CA THR A 166 -3.65 18.99 -4.21
C THR A 166 -5.09 19.50 -4.17
N GLY A 167 -5.32 20.73 -4.63
CA GLY A 167 -6.67 21.30 -4.72
C GLY A 167 -7.58 20.66 -5.78
N ASP A 168 -7.01 19.93 -6.73
CA ASP A 168 -7.75 19.28 -7.82
C ASP A 168 -8.26 17.87 -7.43
N ASP A 169 -7.72 17.32 -6.33
CA ASP A 169 -8.08 15.99 -5.84
C ASP A 169 -9.48 15.97 -5.23
N ARG A 170 -10.18 14.86 -5.50
CA ARG A 170 -11.54 14.58 -5.03
C ARG A 170 -11.52 13.55 -3.92
N ALA A 171 -12.51 13.64 -3.03
CA ALA A 171 -12.67 12.74 -1.90
C ALA A 171 -11.42 12.64 -1.00
N LEU A 172 -10.72 13.76 -0.81
CA LEU A 172 -9.49 13.85 -0.01
C LEU A 172 -9.62 13.26 1.40
N PHE A 173 -10.80 13.35 2.03
CA PHE A 173 -11.05 12.78 3.35
C PHE A 173 -10.99 11.24 3.39
N LEU A 174 -11.03 10.57 2.23
CA LEU A 174 -10.83 9.12 2.07
C LEU A 174 -9.41 8.76 1.62
N GLY A 175 -8.56 9.76 1.32
CA GLY A 175 -7.15 9.56 1.02
C GLY A 175 -6.32 9.22 2.26
N ASP A 176 -5.00 9.28 2.14
CA ASP A 176 -4.09 9.00 3.26
C ASP A 176 -3.95 10.24 4.15
N VAL A 177 -4.95 10.41 5.01
CA VAL A 177 -5.10 11.58 5.89
C VAL A 177 -4.97 11.26 7.37
N ILE A 178 -4.89 9.97 7.73
CA ILE A 178 -4.84 9.52 9.12
C ILE A 178 -3.39 9.15 9.46
N ALA A 179 -2.78 9.91 10.35
CA ALA A 179 -1.42 9.64 10.80
C ALA A 179 -1.40 8.56 11.90
N LEU A 180 -0.65 7.50 11.67
CA LEU A 180 -0.16 6.59 12.71
C LEU A 180 1.27 6.99 13.06
N PRO A 181 1.50 7.60 14.24
CA PRO A 181 2.85 8.03 14.63
C PRO A 181 3.80 6.82 14.82
N PRO A 182 5.11 7.06 14.92
CA PRO A 182 6.07 6.04 15.32
C PRO A 182 5.61 5.32 16.60
N PRO A 183 5.81 4.00 16.72
CA PRO A 183 6.74 3.18 15.92
C PRO A 183 6.18 2.63 14.60
N ILE A 184 4.89 2.80 14.31
CA ILE A 184 4.30 2.36 13.03
C ILE A 184 4.80 3.28 11.91
N GLY A 185 4.63 4.60 12.10
CA GLY A 185 5.16 5.62 11.20
C GLY A 185 4.53 5.59 9.81
N GLN A 186 3.20 5.60 9.73
CA GLN A 186 2.48 5.47 8.46
C GLN A 186 1.28 6.40 8.39
N ALA A 187 1.03 6.99 7.22
CA ALA A 187 -0.23 7.64 6.90
C ALA A 187 -1.15 6.60 6.26
N ILE A 188 -2.40 6.51 6.72
CA ILE A 188 -3.37 5.54 6.24
C ILE A 188 -4.67 6.23 5.84
N SER A 189 -5.45 5.52 5.04
CA SER A 189 -6.78 5.93 4.62
C SER A 189 -7.90 5.32 5.46
N VAL A 190 -9.11 5.83 5.26
CA VAL A 190 -10.33 5.21 5.79
C VAL A 190 -10.53 3.81 5.19
N GLY A 191 -10.20 3.60 3.92
CA GLY A 191 -10.30 2.29 3.29
C GLY A 191 -9.30 1.28 3.88
N ASP A 192 -8.12 1.72 4.30
CA ASP A 192 -7.17 0.87 5.02
C ASP A 192 -7.72 0.42 6.37
N ILE A 193 -8.39 1.30 7.12
CA ILE A 193 -9.04 0.93 8.39
C ILE A 193 -10.04 -0.21 8.17
N PHE A 194 -10.89 -0.10 7.15
CA PHE A 194 -11.83 -1.17 6.80
C PHE A 194 -11.11 -2.46 6.38
N THR A 195 -10.06 -2.33 5.57
CA THR A 195 -9.27 -3.48 5.07
C THR A 195 -8.59 -4.22 6.23
N TYR A 196 -7.84 -3.52 7.07
CA TYR A 196 -7.15 -4.10 8.22
C TYR A 196 -8.14 -4.66 9.25
N SER A 197 -9.25 -3.96 9.52
CA SER A 197 -10.32 -4.49 10.39
C SER A 197 -10.90 -5.78 9.84
N GLY A 198 -11.13 -5.83 8.52
CA GLY A 198 -11.57 -7.03 7.84
C GLY A 198 -10.58 -8.20 7.97
N VAL A 199 -9.28 -7.94 7.81
CA VAL A 199 -8.21 -8.92 8.03
C VAL A 199 -8.23 -9.45 9.47
N VAL A 200 -8.33 -8.58 10.47
CA VAL A 200 -8.44 -8.96 11.89
C VAL A 200 -9.64 -9.88 12.10
N VAL A 201 -10.81 -9.52 11.55
CA VAL A 201 -12.04 -10.31 11.67
C VAL A 201 -11.92 -11.67 10.98
N VAL A 202 -11.30 -11.74 9.80
CA VAL A 202 -11.03 -13.02 9.09
C VAL A 202 -10.14 -13.92 9.93
N ILE A 203 -9.03 -13.39 10.46
CA ILE A 203 -8.06 -14.18 11.24
C ILE A 203 -8.67 -14.64 12.56
N VAL A 204 -9.17 -13.72 13.38
CA VAL A 204 -9.73 -14.04 14.70
C VAL A 204 -10.97 -14.93 14.56
N GLY A 205 -11.86 -14.60 13.62
CA GLY A 205 -13.07 -15.38 13.35
C GLY A 205 -12.75 -16.77 12.80
N GLY A 206 -11.80 -16.87 11.87
CA GLY A 206 -11.37 -18.13 11.29
C GLY A 206 -10.66 -19.04 12.29
N MET A 207 -9.79 -18.49 13.15
CA MET A 207 -9.13 -19.25 14.22
C MET A 207 -10.13 -19.83 15.22
N ARG A 208 -11.24 -19.15 15.49
CA ARG A 208 -12.28 -19.60 16.43
C ARG A 208 -13.28 -20.60 15.84
N ARG A 209 -13.35 -20.75 14.52
CA ARG A 209 -14.24 -21.75 13.89
C ARG A 209 -13.77 -23.15 14.25
N ARG A 210 -14.58 -23.89 15.00
CA ARG A 210 -14.34 -25.31 15.27
C ARG A 210 -14.58 -26.10 13.98
N THR A 211 -13.62 -26.95 13.61
CA THR A 211 -13.84 -27.99 12.61
C THR A 211 -15.05 -28.80 13.05
N LYS A 212 -16.07 -28.94 12.19
CA LYS A 212 -17.10 -29.95 12.41
C LYS A 212 -16.40 -31.31 12.28
N THR A 213 -15.92 -31.86 13.39
CA THR A 213 -15.50 -33.26 13.43
C THR A 213 -16.73 -34.08 13.05
N GLN A 214 -16.67 -34.75 11.90
CA GLN A 214 -17.73 -35.65 11.48
C GLN A 214 -17.91 -36.71 12.58
N PRO A 215 -19.12 -36.94 13.10
CA PRO A 215 -19.33 -37.97 14.11
C PRO A 215 -18.81 -39.29 13.55
N ALA A 216 -17.95 -39.98 14.31
CA ALA A 216 -17.48 -41.31 13.95
C ALA A 216 -18.71 -42.18 13.66
N ALA A 217 -18.74 -42.81 12.49
CA ALA A 217 -19.81 -43.72 12.12
C ALA A 217 -19.96 -44.75 13.24
N THR A 218 -21.15 -44.81 13.85
CA THR A 218 -21.49 -45.82 14.84
C THR A 218 -21.23 -47.19 14.20
N PRO A 219 -20.43 -48.08 14.81
CA PRO A 219 -20.29 -49.43 14.28
C PRO A 219 -21.68 -50.06 14.30
N GLU A 220 -22.15 -50.42 13.11
CA GLU A 220 -23.37 -51.21 12.92
C GLU A 220 -23.14 -52.55 13.63
N VAL A 221 -23.78 -52.72 14.79
CA VAL A 221 -23.75 -53.97 15.53
C VAL A 221 -24.55 -54.97 14.70
N GLN A 222 -23.85 -55.78 13.90
CA GLN A 222 -24.44 -56.96 13.26
C GLN A 222 -24.84 -57.93 14.38
N GLY A 223 -26.15 -57.99 14.64
CA GLY A 223 -26.76 -58.96 15.52
C GLY A 223 -26.61 -60.37 14.95
N VAL A 224 -26.27 -61.29 15.86
CA VAL A 224 -26.19 -62.74 15.70
C VAL A 224 -27.57 -63.33 15.41
#